data_AF-A0A349QYQ2-F1
#
_entry.id   AF-A0A349QYQ2-F1
#
_cell.length_a   1.000
_cell.length_b   1.000
_cell.length_c   1.000
_cell.angle_alpha   90.00
_cell.angle_beta   90.00
_cell.angle_gamma   90.00
#
_symmetry.space_group_name_H-M   'P 1'
#
loop_
_entity.id
_entity.type
_entity.pdbx_description
1 polymer ?
#
loop_
_entity_poly.entity_id
_entity_poly.type
_entity_poly.pdbx_seq_one_letter_code
_entity_poly.pdbx_strand_id
1 'polypeptide(L)'
;MKKLLSYLFFLTVAFIYAQNDDCSGAVSLSVGTDFASGVITANNNGATTGGPTPSCDQNATDNVWFTAVVPQSGNLTIRLKEVSGSAFDDPIISVYSGTCNSLNEIKCNDYGFTPTVLTGLTPGETLYLSVWKYDSFTGSGEFQISAYDPIPPANDECSGAISLTVGTDFNSGAITTNNDSATTGSSTPSCDPDAIDNVWFKAVIPQSGNLTIKLKEVSGSSFYSPVVSVYSGTCTSLNEITCNDYGFSPTVLTGQTPGETVYISVWKYDLYANSGDFQISAYDPIPPANNECSGATPLTVGGDFNSGAIISGNDEATTDNSSPSCNSTAINNVWFTVTVPPSGNLKIETKNVSGSEFNDSVITVYSGACGSLTELACDEDSGQGYFSLLSLTGQTP
;
A
#
# COMPACT_ATOMS: atom_id res chain seq x y z
N MET A 1 27.01 59.34 -60.02
CA MET A 1 28.02 59.18 -58.94
C MET A 1 27.46 59.89 -57.72
N LYS A 2 27.15 59.29 -56.57
CA LYS A 2 27.70 58.13 -55.85
C LYS A 2 26.54 57.36 -55.18
N LYS A 3 26.62 56.02 -55.18
CA LYS A 3 25.71 55.15 -54.42
C LYS A 3 26.13 55.22 -52.94
N LEU A 4 25.20 55.54 -52.04
CA LEU A 4 25.40 55.34 -50.59
C LEU A 4 24.76 54.00 -50.23
N LEU A 5 25.60 53.04 -49.88
CA LEU A 5 25.19 51.70 -49.45
C LEU A 5 24.78 51.80 -47.97
N SER A 6 23.49 51.65 -47.68
CA SER A 6 23.00 51.58 -46.30
C SER A 6 23.29 50.18 -45.75
N TYR A 7 24.28 50.07 -44.86
CA TYR A 7 24.53 48.85 -44.11
C TYR A 7 23.51 48.74 -42.97
N LEU A 8 22.56 47.81 -43.13
CA LEU A 8 21.63 47.43 -42.07
C LEU A 8 22.36 46.46 -41.13
N PHE A 9 22.79 46.96 -39.97
CA PHE A 9 23.41 46.14 -38.93
C PHE A 9 22.28 45.41 -38.18
N PHE A 10 22.11 44.11 -38.41
CA PHE A 10 21.27 43.28 -37.54
C PHE A 10 22.00 43.08 -36.22
N LEU A 11 21.59 43.82 -35.19
CA LEU A 11 22.02 43.56 -33.82
C LEU A 11 21.23 42.34 -33.31
N THR A 12 21.79 41.15 -33.42
CA THR A 12 21.28 39.97 -32.72
C THR A 12 21.49 40.19 -31.22
N VAL A 13 20.42 40.48 -30.50
CA VAL A 13 20.43 40.48 -29.03
C VAL A 13 20.44 39.01 -28.60
N ALA A 14 21.63 38.48 -28.31
CA ALA A 14 21.77 37.22 -27.60
C ALA A 14 21.37 37.46 -26.14
N PHE A 15 20.23 36.93 -25.72
CA PHE A 15 19.92 36.82 -24.30
C PHE A 15 20.85 35.76 -23.72
N ILE A 16 21.95 36.20 -23.10
CA ILE A 16 22.74 35.34 -22.22
C ILE A 16 21.93 35.21 -20.94
N TYR A 17 21.12 34.16 -20.83
CA TYR A 17 20.71 33.69 -19.51
C TYR A 17 21.96 33.14 -18.84
N ALA A 18 22.23 33.51 -17.59
CA ALA A 18 23.23 32.82 -16.79
C ALA A 18 22.68 31.41 -16.49
N GLN A 19 22.84 30.49 -17.45
CA GLN A 19 22.48 29.09 -17.31
C GLN A 19 23.66 28.33 -16.70
N ASN A 20 23.33 27.27 -15.97
CA ASN A 20 24.25 26.34 -15.35
C ASN A 20 24.67 25.25 -16.35
N ASP A 21 24.95 25.60 -17.60
CA ASP A 21 25.30 24.65 -18.68
C ASP A 21 26.75 24.14 -18.62
N ASP A 22 27.57 24.75 -17.76
CA ASP A 22 28.87 24.22 -17.34
C ASP A 22 28.87 23.78 -15.87
N CYS A 23 29.62 22.72 -15.54
CA CYS A 23 29.75 22.23 -14.16
C CYS A 23 30.33 23.27 -13.18
N SER A 24 31.01 24.31 -13.68
CA SER A 24 31.53 25.40 -12.85
C SER A 24 30.45 26.36 -12.35
N GLY A 25 29.32 26.44 -13.08
CA GLY A 25 28.14 27.22 -12.75
C GLY A 25 27.01 26.38 -12.12
N ALA A 26 27.32 25.17 -11.68
CA ALA A 26 26.31 24.22 -11.21
C ALA A 26 25.50 24.76 -10.02
N VAL A 27 24.18 24.61 -10.09
CA VAL A 27 23.26 25.04 -9.01
C VAL A 27 23.29 24.03 -7.87
N SER A 28 23.55 24.49 -6.65
CA SER A 28 23.56 23.60 -5.48
C SER A 28 22.14 23.28 -5.01
N LEU A 29 21.83 21.98 -4.93
CA LEU A 29 20.60 21.45 -4.38
C LEU A 29 20.75 21.26 -2.87
N SER A 30 19.70 21.62 -2.14
CA SER A 30 19.57 21.23 -0.73
C SER A 30 19.08 19.80 -0.66
N VAL A 31 19.78 18.93 0.08
CA VAL A 31 19.35 17.53 0.27
C VAL A 31 18.22 17.49 1.30
N GLY A 32 17.04 17.12 0.83
CA GLY A 32 15.84 16.94 1.65
C GLY A 32 15.67 15.52 2.19
N THR A 33 14.52 15.26 2.81
CA THR A 33 14.12 13.92 3.29
C THR A 33 13.11 13.23 2.36
N ASP A 34 12.59 13.97 1.39
CA ASP A 34 11.67 13.52 0.36
C ASP A 34 11.80 14.43 -0.88
N PHE A 35 11.05 14.14 -1.94
CA PHE A 35 11.09 14.99 -3.13
C PHE A 35 10.69 16.44 -2.84
N ALA A 36 9.66 16.67 -2.03
CA ALA A 36 9.04 17.98 -1.83
C ALA A 36 9.90 18.94 -0.98
N SER A 37 10.72 18.41 -0.06
CA SER A 37 11.54 19.19 0.86
C SER A 37 12.73 19.90 0.21
N GLY A 38 13.19 19.43 -0.96
CA GLY A 38 14.33 19.98 -1.69
C GLY A 38 14.05 20.35 -3.15
N VAL A 39 12.78 20.32 -3.58
CA VAL A 39 12.44 20.53 -5.00
C VAL A 39 12.71 21.96 -5.46
N ILE A 40 13.32 22.08 -6.63
CA ILE A 40 13.38 23.34 -7.39
C ILE A 40 12.85 23.11 -8.81
N THR A 41 12.31 24.16 -9.42
CA THR A 41 12.02 24.19 -10.86
C THR A 41 13.21 24.78 -11.60
N ALA A 42 13.71 24.06 -12.59
CA ALA A 42 14.81 24.47 -13.47
C ALA A 42 14.36 24.45 -14.94
N ASN A 43 15.19 24.97 -15.84
CA ASN A 43 14.96 24.89 -17.28
C ASN A 43 16.26 24.65 -18.03
N ASN A 44 16.15 24.10 -19.25
CA ASN A 44 17.28 23.96 -20.18
C ASN A 44 17.07 24.76 -21.50
N ASN A 45 16.17 25.73 -21.50
CA ASN A 45 15.91 26.56 -22.69
C ASN A 45 17.14 27.38 -23.06
N GLY A 46 17.77 27.03 -24.19
CA GLY A 46 19.00 27.71 -24.64
C GLY A 46 20.30 27.16 -24.04
N ALA A 47 20.23 26.05 -23.30
CA ALA A 47 21.41 25.39 -22.76
C ALA A 47 22.32 24.88 -23.89
N THR A 48 23.62 24.86 -23.63
CA THR A 48 24.61 24.26 -24.53
C THR A 48 25.07 22.90 -24.01
N THR A 49 25.65 22.09 -24.88
CA THR A 49 26.19 20.78 -24.50
C THR A 49 27.58 20.94 -23.90
N GLY A 50 27.71 20.64 -22.59
CA GLY A 50 28.92 20.85 -21.81
C GLY A 50 29.29 19.64 -20.94
N GLY A 51 30.59 19.39 -20.79
CA GLY A 51 31.14 18.29 -19.99
C GLY A 51 31.16 16.92 -20.69
N PRO A 52 31.41 15.81 -19.96
CA PRO A 52 31.43 14.47 -20.52
C PRO A 52 30.05 14.01 -20.97
N THR A 53 29.95 13.38 -22.14
CA THR A 53 28.72 12.74 -22.63
C THR A 53 28.30 11.60 -21.68
N PRO A 54 26.99 11.46 -21.36
CA PRO A 54 26.49 10.39 -20.49
C PRO A 54 26.88 9.00 -21.02
N SER A 55 27.20 8.05 -20.14
CA SER A 55 27.49 6.67 -20.60
C SER A 55 26.27 5.94 -21.16
N CYS A 56 25.07 6.32 -20.74
CA CYS A 56 23.82 5.68 -21.15
C CYS A 56 23.24 6.19 -22.48
N ASP A 57 23.63 7.37 -22.97
CA ASP A 57 23.25 7.84 -24.32
C ASP A 57 24.30 8.76 -24.94
N GLN A 58 24.68 8.48 -26.18
CA GLN A 58 25.66 9.27 -26.93
C GLN A 58 25.04 10.43 -27.72
N ASN A 59 23.72 10.49 -27.83
CA ASN A 59 22.99 11.55 -28.53
C ASN A 59 22.52 12.67 -27.59
N ALA A 60 22.72 12.50 -26.28
CA ALA A 60 22.31 13.45 -25.26
C ALA A 60 22.92 14.84 -25.50
N THR A 61 22.11 15.88 -25.34
CA THR A 61 22.48 17.26 -25.68
C THR A 61 21.82 18.29 -24.74
N ASP A 62 22.29 19.53 -24.80
CA ASP A 62 21.73 20.72 -24.15
C ASP A 62 21.45 20.51 -22.65
N ASN A 63 22.51 20.26 -21.88
CA ASN A 63 22.44 19.89 -20.48
C ASN A 63 22.61 21.07 -19.52
N VAL A 64 22.13 20.86 -18.30
CA VAL A 64 22.30 21.79 -17.17
C VAL A 64 22.79 21.05 -15.93
N TRP A 65 23.63 21.72 -15.14
CA TRP A 65 24.41 21.15 -14.05
C TRP A 65 23.93 21.55 -12.67
N PHE A 66 23.88 20.58 -11.76
CA PHE A 66 23.56 20.77 -10.36
C PHE A 66 24.65 20.13 -9.49
N THR A 67 24.66 20.48 -8.20
CA THR A 67 25.48 19.78 -7.20
C THR A 67 24.62 19.35 -6.02
N ALA A 68 25.01 18.26 -5.36
CA ALA A 68 24.42 17.83 -4.10
C ALA A 68 25.53 17.30 -3.18
N VAL A 69 25.44 17.60 -1.89
CA VAL A 69 26.39 17.08 -0.89
C VAL A 69 25.85 15.79 -0.31
N VAL A 70 26.65 14.72 -0.35
CA VAL A 70 26.26 13.41 0.17
C VAL A 70 25.95 13.50 1.68
N PRO A 71 24.75 13.07 2.12
CA PRO A 71 24.37 13.12 3.54
C PRO A 71 25.15 12.08 4.36
N GLN A 72 24.98 12.14 5.68
CA GLN A 72 25.73 11.29 6.61
C GLN A 72 25.43 9.79 6.46
N SER A 73 24.28 9.42 5.90
CA SER A 73 23.92 8.04 5.58
C SER A 73 24.79 7.43 4.46
N GLY A 74 25.41 8.26 3.62
CA GLY A 74 26.03 7.81 2.37
C GLY A 74 25.04 7.43 1.27
N ASN A 75 23.74 7.71 1.45
CA ASN A 75 22.69 7.46 0.47
C ASN A 75 22.22 8.77 -0.15
N LEU A 76 21.84 8.74 -1.43
CA LEU A 76 21.29 9.91 -2.10
C LEU A 76 20.35 9.48 -3.23
N THR A 77 19.15 10.01 -3.24
CA THR A 77 18.20 9.86 -4.34
C THR A 77 18.08 11.17 -5.10
N ILE A 78 18.26 11.12 -6.42
CA ILE A 78 17.99 12.24 -7.33
C ILE A 78 16.75 11.89 -8.14
N ARG A 79 15.78 12.79 -8.22
CA ARG A 79 14.59 12.56 -9.04
C ARG A 79 14.20 13.81 -9.80
N LEU A 80 13.72 13.61 -11.02
CA LEU A 80 13.08 14.64 -11.82
C LEU A 80 11.56 14.47 -11.80
N LYS A 81 10.82 15.56 -12.04
CA LYS A 81 9.40 15.49 -12.42
C LYS A 81 9.10 16.45 -13.56
N GLU A 82 8.14 16.05 -14.39
CA GLU A 82 7.59 16.89 -15.43
C GLU A 82 6.94 18.15 -14.86
N VAL A 83 7.04 19.25 -15.60
CA VAL A 83 6.24 20.45 -15.38
C VAL A 83 5.14 20.49 -16.43
N SER A 84 3.89 20.64 -16.00
CA SER A 84 2.73 20.63 -16.90
C SER A 84 2.88 21.69 -18.01
N GLY A 85 2.78 21.26 -19.27
CA GLY A 85 2.92 22.12 -20.44
C GLY A 85 4.37 22.36 -20.89
N SER A 86 5.35 21.77 -20.21
CA SER A 86 6.74 21.74 -20.68
C SER A 86 6.90 20.80 -21.87
N ALA A 87 7.79 21.16 -22.80
CA ALA A 87 8.18 20.29 -23.91
C ALA A 87 9.36 19.36 -23.57
N PHE A 88 9.87 19.42 -22.34
CA PHE A 88 10.95 18.57 -21.84
C PHE A 88 10.35 17.32 -21.19
N ASP A 89 10.36 16.22 -21.94
CA ASP A 89 9.61 14.99 -21.65
C ASP A 89 10.49 13.73 -21.56
N ASP A 90 11.74 13.79 -22.00
CA ASP A 90 12.68 12.66 -21.95
C ASP A 90 14.07 13.09 -21.43
N PRO A 91 14.23 13.24 -20.10
CA PRO A 91 15.50 13.60 -19.51
C PRO A 91 16.43 12.41 -19.32
N ILE A 92 17.74 12.69 -19.41
CA ILE A 92 18.79 11.80 -18.91
C ILE A 92 19.47 12.45 -17.71
N ILE A 93 19.81 11.68 -16.68
CA ILE A 93 20.62 12.16 -15.55
C ILE A 93 21.94 11.39 -15.51
N SER A 94 23.05 12.13 -15.50
CA SER A 94 24.36 11.61 -15.10
C SER A 94 24.79 12.17 -13.76
N VAL A 95 25.36 11.32 -12.93
CA VAL A 95 25.91 11.66 -11.62
C VAL A 95 27.41 11.40 -11.65
N TYR A 96 28.17 12.40 -11.22
CA TYR A 96 29.64 12.39 -11.22
C TYR A 96 30.21 12.66 -9.84
N SER A 97 31.30 11.96 -9.53
CA SER A 97 32.22 12.25 -8.43
C SER A 97 33.42 13.08 -8.93
N GLY A 98 34.20 13.60 -8.00
CA GLY A 98 35.44 14.32 -8.30
C GLY A 98 35.28 15.84 -8.39
N THR A 99 35.93 16.47 -9.37
CA THR A 99 35.88 17.93 -9.56
C THR A 99 35.46 18.25 -10.98
N CYS A 100 34.94 19.44 -11.23
CA CYS A 100 34.50 19.88 -12.57
C CYS A 100 35.59 19.73 -13.66
N ASN A 101 36.89 19.72 -13.31
CA ASN A 101 38.00 19.50 -14.25
C ASN A 101 38.40 18.02 -14.42
N SER A 102 37.86 17.12 -13.61
CA SER A 102 38.16 15.69 -13.59
C SER A 102 36.98 14.93 -12.99
N LEU A 103 35.88 14.90 -13.74
CA LEU A 103 34.65 14.22 -13.36
C LEU A 103 34.78 12.72 -13.63
N ASN A 104 34.30 11.91 -12.70
CA ASN A 104 34.18 10.46 -12.86
C ASN A 104 32.71 10.07 -12.71
N GLU A 105 32.09 9.58 -13.79
CA GLU A 105 30.69 9.19 -13.77
C GLU A 105 30.50 7.96 -12.88
N ILE A 106 29.56 8.05 -11.95
CA ILE A 106 29.22 6.95 -11.02
C ILE A 106 27.86 6.34 -11.35
N LYS A 107 26.97 7.07 -12.02
CA LYS A 107 25.65 6.60 -12.42
C LYS A 107 25.12 7.39 -13.61
N CYS A 108 24.44 6.70 -14.52
CA CYS A 108 23.66 7.28 -15.60
C CYS A 108 22.26 6.68 -15.56
N ASN A 109 21.23 7.48 -15.79
CA ASN A 109 19.83 7.06 -15.85
C ASN A 109 19.14 7.71 -17.06
N ASP A 110 18.75 6.88 -18.02
CA ASP A 110 18.04 7.22 -19.26
C ASP A 110 16.56 6.81 -19.21
N TYR A 111 16.05 6.36 -18.07
CA TYR A 111 14.63 6.02 -17.90
C TYR A 111 13.80 7.25 -17.50
N GLY A 112 14.06 8.39 -18.13
CA GLY A 112 13.31 9.64 -17.96
C GLY A 112 13.19 10.12 -16.50
N PHE A 113 11.95 10.30 -16.03
CA PHE A 113 11.62 10.87 -14.71
C PHE A 113 11.68 9.86 -13.54
N THR A 114 12.31 8.72 -13.73
CA THR A 114 12.50 7.72 -12.66
C THR A 114 13.55 8.19 -11.63
N PRO A 115 13.44 7.78 -10.35
CA PRO A 115 14.45 8.10 -9.35
C PRO A 115 15.80 7.44 -9.65
N THR A 116 16.88 8.19 -9.48
CA THR A 116 18.26 7.71 -9.50
C THR A 116 18.73 7.52 -8.07
N VAL A 117 18.80 6.28 -7.61
CA VAL A 117 19.20 5.92 -6.24
C VAL A 117 20.68 5.57 -6.18
N LEU A 118 21.40 6.18 -5.24
CA LEU A 118 22.82 5.98 -4.98
C LEU A 118 23.02 5.56 -3.52
N THR A 119 23.86 4.57 -3.28
CA THR A 119 24.17 4.06 -1.94
C THR A 119 25.68 3.88 -1.79
N GLY A 120 26.17 3.87 -0.54
CA GLY A 120 27.59 3.64 -0.24
C GLY A 120 28.52 4.77 -0.70
N LEU A 121 27.99 6.00 -0.83
CA LEU A 121 28.75 7.20 -1.16
C LEU A 121 29.53 7.71 0.07
N THR A 122 30.57 8.51 -0.16
CA THR A 122 31.35 9.12 0.93
C THR A 122 30.61 10.32 1.52
N PRO A 123 30.24 10.33 2.81
CA PRO A 123 29.56 11.47 3.43
C PRO A 123 30.35 12.79 3.28
N GLY A 124 29.64 13.86 2.94
CA GLY A 124 30.23 15.20 2.73
C GLY A 124 30.90 15.40 1.36
N GLU A 125 30.99 14.36 0.52
CA GLU A 125 31.42 14.50 -0.86
C GLU A 125 30.41 15.36 -1.65
N THR A 126 30.90 16.20 -2.56
CA THR A 126 30.03 16.94 -3.49
C THR A 126 29.94 16.18 -4.80
N LEU A 127 28.73 15.77 -5.16
CA LEU A 127 28.44 15.17 -6.46
C LEU A 127 27.98 16.23 -7.44
N TYR A 128 28.34 16.04 -8.71
CA TYR A 128 27.85 16.84 -9.83
C TYR A 128 26.79 16.06 -10.58
N LEU A 129 25.67 16.71 -10.89
CA LEU A 129 24.52 16.13 -11.57
C LEU A 129 24.36 16.86 -12.90
N SER A 130 24.28 16.15 -14.00
CA SER A 130 23.98 16.73 -15.31
C SER A 130 22.66 16.19 -15.81
N VAL A 131 21.72 17.10 -16.09
CA VAL A 131 20.40 16.78 -16.66
C VAL A 131 20.43 17.14 -18.13
N TRP A 132 20.25 16.15 -18.99
CA TRP A 132 20.35 16.26 -20.43
C TRP A 132 18.98 16.10 -21.08
N LYS A 133 18.85 16.59 -22.30
CA LYS A 133 17.87 16.06 -23.24
C LYS A 133 18.34 14.70 -23.73
N TYR A 134 17.40 13.77 -23.92
CA TYR A 134 17.69 12.48 -24.53
C TYR A 134 18.37 12.64 -25.90
N ASP A 135 17.82 13.48 -26.79
CA ASP A 135 18.47 13.81 -28.06
C ASP A 135 18.12 15.23 -28.56
N SER A 136 18.52 15.53 -29.81
CA SER A 136 18.25 16.82 -30.45
C SER A 136 16.77 17.08 -30.78
N PHE A 137 15.93 16.05 -30.81
CA PHE A 137 14.49 16.12 -31.11
C PHE A 137 13.64 16.32 -29.85
N THR A 138 14.12 15.90 -28.68
CA THR A 138 13.50 16.23 -27.38
C THR A 138 13.33 17.75 -27.25
N GLY A 139 12.20 18.20 -26.70
CA GLY A 139 11.97 19.63 -26.49
C GLY A 139 12.80 20.17 -25.33
N SER A 140 13.13 21.46 -25.35
CA SER A 140 13.63 22.16 -24.16
C SER A 140 12.46 22.72 -23.36
N GLY A 141 12.63 22.87 -22.05
CA GLY A 141 11.54 23.33 -21.19
C GLY A 141 11.89 23.34 -19.71
N GLU A 142 10.84 23.49 -18.90
CA GLU A 142 10.93 23.44 -17.45
C GLU A 142 10.84 21.99 -16.94
N PHE A 143 11.54 21.71 -15.86
CA PHE A 143 11.45 20.46 -15.11
C PHE A 143 11.66 20.73 -13.63
N GLN A 144 11.19 19.83 -12.78
CA GLN A 144 11.51 19.84 -11.35
C GLN A 144 12.65 18.87 -11.07
N ILE A 145 13.57 19.25 -10.18
CA ILE A 145 14.64 18.38 -9.67
C ILE A 145 14.69 18.46 -8.15
N SER A 146 14.93 17.32 -7.51
CA SER A 146 15.17 17.24 -6.07
C SER A 146 16.24 16.18 -5.77
N ALA A 147 17.06 16.47 -4.77
CA ALA A 147 18.00 15.55 -4.16
C ALA A 147 17.54 15.29 -2.72
N TYR A 148 17.39 14.03 -2.33
CA TYR A 148 16.90 13.68 -1.00
C TYR A 148 17.41 12.33 -0.52
N ASP A 149 17.45 12.16 0.78
CA ASP A 149 17.75 10.92 1.47
C ASP A 149 16.51 10.49 2.25
N PRO A 150 15.72 9.53 1.72
CA PRO A 150 14.52 9.07 2.39
C PRO A 150 14.84 8.58 3.80
N ILE A 151 14.07 9.04 4.79
CA ILE A 151 14.18 8.54 6.15
C ILE A 151 13.26 7.31 6.25
N PRO A 152 13.81 6.11 6.53
CA PRO A 152 12.97 4.93 6.74
C PRO A 152 12.03 5.14 7.94
N PRO A 153 10.86 4.48 7.95
CA PRO A 153 9.91 4.61 9.04
C PRO A 153 10.52 4.12 10.36
N ALA A 154 10.00 4.61 11.49
CA ALA A 154 10.57 4.28 12.82
C ALA A 154 10.57 2.78 13.13
N ASN A 155 9.71 2.01 12.47
CA ASN A 155 9.55 0.58 12.60
C ASN A 155 10.09 -0.20 11.39
N ASP A 156 11.01 0.36 10.65
CA ASP A 156 11.72 -0.30 9.54
C ASP A 156 12.50 -1.54 10.04
N GLU A 157 13.03 -1.44 11.26
CA GLU A 157 13.77 -2.53 11.91
C GLU A 157 12.92 -3.21 12.97
N CYS A 158 13.10 -4.52 13.14
CA CYS A 158 12.41 -5.31 14.18
C CYS A 158 12.57 -4.70 15.59
N SER A 159 13.74 -4.12 15.89
CA SER A 159 13.99 -3.47 17.18
C SER A 159 13.09 -2.24 17.42
N GLY A 160 12.63 -1.59 16.34
CA GLY A 160 11.70 -0.48 16.33
C GLY A 160 10.23 -0.87 16.18
N ALA A 161 9.91 -2.17 16.21
CA ALA A 161 8.55 -2.68 15.98
C ALA A 161 7.48 -1.95 16.82
N ILE A 162 6.45 -1.44 16.15
CA ILE A 162 5.31 -0.76 16.78
C ILE A 162 4.50 -1.78 17.59
N SER A 163 4.23 -1.47 18.86
CA SER A 163 3.36 -2.30 19.70
C SER A 163 1.89 -2.12 19.31
N LEU A 164 1.26 -3.20 18.83
CA LEU A 164 -0.18 -3.26 18.62
C LEU A 164 -0.88 -3.59 19.94
N THR A 165 -1.99 -2.89 20.20
CA THR A 165 -2.87 -3.24 21.32
C THR A 165 -3.83 -4.32 20.83
N VAL A 166 -3.85 -5.48 21.49
CA VAL A 166 -4.76 -6.56 21.14
C VAL A 166 -6.20 -6.16 21.47
N GLY A 167 -7.03 -6.08 20.43
CA GLY A 167 -8.46 -5.82 20.51
C GLY A 167 -9.33 -7.09 20.55
N THR A 168 -10.64 -6.92 20.43
CA THR A 168 -11.64 -8.00 20.31
C THR A 168 -12.18 -8.19 18.89
N ASP A 169 -11.92 -7.20 18.04
CA ASP A 169 -12.25 -7.16 16.62
C ASP A 169 -11.23 -6.26 15.90
N PHE A 170 -11.32 -6.16 14.58
CA PHE A 170 -10.43 -5.31 13.80
C PHE A 170 -10.42 -3.84 14.28
N ASN A 171 -11.59 -3.24 14.49
CA ASN A 171 -11.72 -1.80 14.75
C ASN A 171 -11.23 -1.39 16.14
N SER A 172 -11.30 -2.30 17.11
CA SER A 172 -10.94 -2.05 18.51
C SER A 172 -9.44 -1.81 18.74
N GLY A 173 -8.59 -2.20 17.80
CA GLY A 173 -7.13 -2.05 17.88
C GLY A 173 -6.45 -1.57 16.60
N ALA A 174 -7.22 -1.15 15.59
CA ALA A 174 -6.68 -0.75 14.30
C ALA A 174 -5.87 0.55 14.39
N ILE A 175 -4.73 0.57 13.71
CA ILE A 175 -3.94 1.76 13.45
C ILE A 175 -3.71 1.91 11.95
N THR A 176 -3.52 3.15 11.49
CA THR A 176 -3.10 3.47 10.11
C THR A 176 -1.61 3.81 10.10
N THR A 177 -0.88 3.27 9.13
CA THR A 177 0.57 3.41 8.95
C THR A 177 0.93 3.20 7.48
N ASN A 178 2.20 3.31 7.11
CA ASN A 178 2.70 2.97 5.78
C ASN A 178 4.05 2.25 5.84
N ASN A 179 4.52 1.85 4.66
CA ASN A 179 5.87 1.36 4.40
C ASN A 179 6.66 2.30 3.47
N ASP A 180 6.34 3.60 3.48
CA ASP A 180 7.03 4.56 2.62
C ASP A 180 8.49 4.67 3.05
N SER A 181 9.40 4.53 2.10
CA SER A 181 10.85 4.55 2.33
C SER A 181 11.37 3.41 3.22
N ALA A 182 10.55 2.40 3.49
CA ALA A 182 11.00 1.21 4.20
C ALA A 182 12.12 0.51 3.43
N THR A 183 13.05 -0.09 4.15
CA THR A 183 14.14 -0.88 3.58
C THR A 183 13.75 -2.36 3.55
N THR A 184 14.49 -3.15 2.79
CA THR A 184 14.27 -4.59 2.71
C THR A 184 15.15 -5.30 3.74
N GLY A 185 14.51 -6.00 4.68
CA GLY A 185 15.20 -6.80 5.69
C GLY A 185 16.07 -7.91 5.08
N SER A 186 17.05 -8.40 5.85
CA SER A 186 18.06 -9.35 5.36
C SER A 186 17.52 -10.76 5.03
N SER A 187 16.31 -11.08 5.45
CA SER A 187 15.67 -12.38 5.22
C SER A 187 14.24 -12.17 4.78
N THR A 188 13.95 -12.59 3.54
CA THR A 188 12.60 -12.55 2.97
C THR A 188 11.69 -13.59 3.65
N PRO A 189 10.37 -13.35 3.65
CA PRO A 189 9.39 -14.24 4.27
C PRO A 189 9.28 -15.57 3.48
N SER A 190 8.98 -16.69 4.16
CA SER A 190 9.05 -18.02 3.50
C SER A 190 8.05 -18.26 2.36
N CYS A 191 6.94 -17.52 2.36
CA CYS A 191 5.91 -17.62 1.33
C CYS A 191 6.13 -16.68 0.14
N ASP A 192 7.06 -15.71 0.24
CA ASP A 192 7.35 -14.78 -0.85
C ASP A 192 8.83 -14.36 -0.85
N PRO A 193 9.66 -14.94 -1.74
CA PRO A 193 11.07 -14.59 -1.86
C PRO A 193 11.33 -13.24 -2.56
N ASP A 194 10.33 -12.67 -3.23
CA ASP A 194 10.44 -11.41 -3.98
C ASP A 194 9.97 -10.19 -3.15
N ALA A 195 9.42 -10.44 -1.94
CA ALA A 195 8.95 -9.42 -1.02
C ALA A 195 10.05 -8.45 -0.56
N ILE A 196 9.71 -7.16 -0.51
CA ILE A 196 10.62 -6.04 -0.20
C ILE A 196 9.96 -5.01 0.73
N ASP A 197 10.73 -3.99 1.14
CA ASP A 197 10.27 -2.76 1.81
C ASP A 197 9.34 -3.01 3.00
N ASN A 198 9.84 -3.69 4.03
CA ASN A 198 9.02 -4.21 5.12
C ASN A 198 9.06 -3.36 6.39
N VAL A 199 7.95 -3.39 7.13
CA VAL A 199 7.81 -2.68 8.40
C VAL A 199 7.34 -3.64 9.50
N TRP A 200 7.79 -3.37 10.73
CA TRP A 200 7.63 -4.27 11.85
C TRP A 200 6.61 -3.79 12.89
N PHE A 201 5.88 -4.75 13.43
CA PHE A 201 4.95 -4.61 14.53
C PHE A 201 5.19 -5.71 15.55
N LYS A 202 4.61 -5.57 16.73
CA LYS A 202 4.62 -6.63 17.75
C LYS A 202 3.32 -6.64 18.54
N ALA A 203 2.93 -7.82 18.98
CA ALA A 203 1.75 -8.01 19.82
C ALA A 203 2.05 -9.05 20.91
N VAL A 204 1.33 -8.98 22.02
CA VAL A 204 1.40 -9.97 23.10
C VAL A 204 0.29 -10.99 22.90
N ILE A 205 0.63 -12.27 22.92
CA ILE A 205 -0.33 -13.36 22.78
C ILE A 205 -1.35 -13.30 23.94
N PRO A 206 -2.66 -13.26 23.65
CA PRO A 206 -3.75 -13.25 24.62
C PRO A 206 -3.80 -14.49 25.51
N GLN A 207 -4.60 -14.43 26.58
CA GLN A 207 -4.79 -15.57 27.50
C GLN A 207 -5.43 -16.80 26.83
N SER A 208 -6.17 -16.61 25.75
CA SER A 208 -6.72 -17.70 24.93
C SER A 208 -5.65 -18.49 24.18
N GLY A 209 -4.46 -17.91 23.97
CA GLY A 209 -3.45 -18.45 23.06
C GLY A 209 -3.74 -18.19 21.57
N ASN A 210 -4.79 -17.43 21.26
CA ASN A 210 -5.19 -17.10 19.88
C ASN A 210 -4.88 -15.64 19.56
N LEU A 211 -4.47 -15.37 18.33
CA LEU A 211 -4.26 -14.01 17.86
C LEU A 211 -4.52 -13.94 16.34
N THR A 212 -5.40 -13.03 15.94
CA THR A 212 -5.62 -12.68 14.54
C THR A 212 -4.90 -11.39 14.21
N ILE A 213 -4.12 -11.38 13.13
CA ILE A 213 -3.53 -10.20 12.53
C ILE A 213 -4.23 -9.97 11.21
N LYS A 214 -4.79 -8.78 10.99
CA LYS A 214 -5.48 -8.45 9.74
C LYS A 214 -5.08 -7.05 9.30
N LEU A 215 -4.98 -6.89 7.97
CA LEU A 215 -4.77 -5.60 7.33
C LEU A 215 -6.05 -5.16 6.63
N LYS A 216 -6.21 -3.85 6.42
CA LYS A 216 -7.22 -3.29 5.51
C LYS A 216 -6.62 -2.20 4.63
N GLU A 217 -7.19 -2.05 3.45
CA GLU A 217 -6.90 -0.96 2.54
C GLU A 217 -7.25 0.40 3.16
N VAL A 218 -6.47 1.42 2.81
CA VAL A 218 -6.78 2.82 3.12
C VAL A 218 -7.26 3.48 1.83
N SER A 219 -8.41 4.16 1.89
CA SER A 219 -8.98 4.83 0.72
C SER A 219 -7.99 5.84 0.13
N GLY A 220 -7.68 5.69 -1.17
CA GLY A 220 -6.73 6.54 -1.89
C GLY A 220 -5.27 6.10 -1.80
N SER A 221 -4.96 5.06 -1.02
CA SER A 221 -3.63 4.44 -0.99
C SER A 221 -3.40 3.58 -2.24
N SER A 222 -2.15 3.57 -2.71
CA SER A 222 -1.69 2.68 -3.78
C SER A 222 -1.18 1.33 -3.26
N PHE A 223 -1.13 1.13 -1.94
CA PHE A 223 -0.62 -0.10 -1.34
C PHE A 223 -1.55 -1.29 -1.61
N TYR A 224 -1.00 -2.38 -2.14
CA TYR A 224 -1.78 -3.59 -2.45
C TYR A 224 -0.96 -4.86 -2.24
N SER A 225 -1.69 -5.98 -2.05
CA SER A 225 -1.15 -7.33 -1.91
C SER A 225 -0.04 -7.49 -0.86
N PRO A 226 -0.22 -7.03 0.39
CA PRO A 226 0.82 -7.21 1.41
C PRO A 226 1.14 -8.69 1.67
N VAL A 227 2.39 -8.96 2.04
CA VAL A 227 2.78 -10.24 2.65
C VAL A 227 2.95 -10.03 4.14
N VAL A 228 2.38 -10.93 4.95
CA VAL A 228 2.46 -10.87 6.41
C VAL A 228 3.18 -12.10 6.93
N SER A 229 4.31 -11.89 7.59
CA SER A 229 5.01 -12.95 8.31
C SER A 229 5.02 -12.68 9.82
N VAL A 230 4.88 -13.74 10.62
CA VAL A 230 4.83 -13.64 12.08
C VAL A 230 5.90 -14.53 12.69
N TYR A 231 6.63 -14.00 13.66
CA TYR A 231 7.81 -14.62 14.26
C TYR A 231 7.70 -14.68 15.78
N SER A 232 8.26 -15.75 16.36
CA SER A 232 8.59 -15.86 17.78
C SER A 232 10.06 -15.54 18.02
N GLY A 233 10.45 -15.41 19.30
CA GLY A 233 11.85 -15.22 19.71
C GLY A 233 12.21 -13.76 19.92
N THR A 234 13.38 -13.35 19.43
CA THR A 234 13.91 -11.98 19.60
C THR A 234 14.41 -11.46 18.25
N CYS A 235 14.51 -10.14 18.07
CA CYS A 235 14.98 -9.56 16.81
C CYS A 235 16.38 -10.03 16.35
N THR A 236 17.18 -10.61 17.25
CA THR A 236 18.48 -11.20 16.91
C THR A 236 18.43 -12.69 16.58
N SER A 237 17.28 -13.34 16.79
CA SER A 237 17.05 -14.77 16.56
C SER A 237 15.54 -15.01 16.45
N LEU A 238 14.97 -14.62 15.31
CA LEU A 238 13.55 -14.81 15.00
C LEU A 238 13.32 -16.22 14.46
N ASN A 239 12.22 -16.84 14.87
CA ASN A 239 11.72 -18.09 14.27
C ASN A 239 10.35 -17.82 13.64
N GLU A 240 10.22 -18.02 12.34
CA GLU A 240 8.95 -17.79 11.64
C GLU A 240 7.92 -18.84 12.08
N ILE A 241 6.76 -18.35 12.53
CA ILE A 241 5.61 -19.15 12.92
C ILE A 241 4.74 -19.42 11.70
N THR A 242 4.46 -18.37 10.92
CA THR A 242 3.61 -18.43 9.74
C THR A 242 3.93 -17.30 8.77
N CYS A 243 3.57 -17.52 7.51
CA CYS A 243 3.64 -16.56 6.42
C CYS A 243 2.33 -16.59 5.64
N ASN A 244 1.85 -15.42 5.21
CA ASN A 244 0.61 -15.23 4.47
C ASN A 244 0.83 -14.23 3.33
N ASP A 245 0.75 -14.71 2.09
CA ASP A 245 0.87 -13.96 0.84
C ASP A 245 -0.49 -13.70 0.17
N TYR A 246 -1.61 -13.99 0.86
CA TYR A 246 -2.96 -13.79 0.35
C TYR A 246 -3.47 -12.33 0.54
N GLY A 247 -2.55 -11.36 0.46
CA GLY A 247 -2.84 -9.93 0.57
C GLY A 247 -3.47 -9.55 1.90
N PHE A 248 -4.65 -8.91 1.85
CA PHE A 248 -5.37 -8.42 3.04
C PHE A 248 -6.11 -9.51 3.83
N SER A 249 -5.91 -10.78 3.49
CA SER A 249 -6.48 -11.91 4.23
C SER A 249 -5.91 -11.98 5.66
N PRO A 250 -6.71 -12.37 6.67
CA PRO A 250 -6.24 -12.45 8.04
C PRO A 250 -5.21 -13.57 8.23
N THR A 251 -4.17 -13.28 9.01
CA THR A 251 -3.23 -14.27 9.54
C THR A 251 -3.67 -14.69 10.94
N VAL A 252 -4.03 -15.97 11.10
CA VAL A 252 -4.59 -16.49 12.35
C VAL A 252 -3.58 -17.40 13.05
N LEU A 253 -3.27 -17.09 14.31
CA LEU A 253 -2.48 -17.92 15.20
C LEU A 253 -3.40 -18.59 16.22
N THR A 254 -3.17 -19.88 16.47
CA THR A 254 -3.86 -20.65 17.51
C THR A 254 -2.86 -21.41 18.37
N GLY A 255 -3.23 -21.68 19.63
CA GLY A 255 -2.42 -22.51 20.54
C GLY A 255 -1.03 -21.93 20.87
N GLN A 256 -0.86 -20.61 20.75
CA GLN A 256 0.37 -19.92 21.12
C GLN A 256 0.49 -19.77 22.65
N THR A 257 1.70 -19.54 23.15
CA THR A 257 1.95 -19.37 24.60
C THR A 257 1.42 -18.01 25.07
N PRO A 258 0.45 -17.94 26.00
CA PRO A 258 -0.04 -16.67 26.53
C PRO A 258 1.06 -15.80 27.14
N GLY A 259 1.03 -14.50 26.85
CA GLY A 259 2.01 -13.53 27.33
C GLY A 259 3.32 -13.48 26.53
N GLU A 260 3.52 -14.37 25.57
CA GLU A 260 4.64 -14.29 24.63
C GLU A 260 4.48 -13.08 23.71
N THR A 261 5.59 -12.42 23.35
CA THR A 261 5.58 -11.37 22.32
C THR A 261 5.91 -11.99 20.98
N VAL A 262 5.05 -11.77 20.00
CA VAL A 262 5.31 -12.08 18.59
C VAL A 262 5.66 -10.83 17.83
N TYR A 263 6.50 -10.98 16.81
CA TYR A 263 6.88 -9.94 15.88
C TYR A 263 6.19 -10.18 14.55
N ILE A 264 5.66 -9.13 13.94
CA ILE A 264 4.87 -9.18 12.72
C ILE A 264 5.59 -8.30 11.71
N SER A 265 5.93 -8.85 10.56
CA SER A 265 6.49 -8.08 9.45
C SER A 265 5.45 -7.97 8.35
N VAL A 266 5.20 -6.75 7.89
CA VAL A 266 4.35 -6.45 6.74
C VAL A 266 5.25 -6.02 5.59
N TRP A 267 5.20 -6.75 4.49
CA TRP A 267 6.04 -6.53 3.33
C TRP A 267 5.23 -6.00 2.15
N LYS A 268 5.92 -5.28 1.29
CA LYS A 268 5.48 -5.05 -0.08
C LYS A 268 5.72 -6.33 -0.90
N TYR A 269 4.74 -6.73 -1.71
CA TYR A 269 4.76 -7.98 -2.46
C TYR A 269 6.01 -8.17 -3.33
N ASP A 270 6.34 -7.17 -4.13
CA ASP A 270 7.50 -7.22 -5.03
C ASP A 270 7.93 -5.80 -5.43
N LEU A 271 8.84 -5.69 -6.40
CA LEU A 271 9.33 -4.42 -6.92
C LEU A 271 8.30 -3.63 -7.75
N TYR A 272 7.21 -4.25 -8.20
CA TYR A 272 6.15 -3.64 -9.01
C TYR A 272 4.98 -3.13 -8.16
N ALA A 273 4.82 -3.67 -6.96
CA ALA A 273 3.87 -3.17 -5.97
C ALA A 273 4.27 -1.77 -5.49
N ASN A 274 3.26 -0.97 -5.14
CA ASN A 274 3.49 0.36 -4.60
C ASN A 274 3.55 0.32 -3.08
N SER A 275 4.42 1.14 -2.49
CA SER A 275 4.30 1.49 -1.09
C SER A 275 3.06 2.36 -0.87
N GLY A 276 2.63 2.48 0.39
CA GLY A 276 1.60 3.42 0.78
C GLY A 276 0.96 3.07 2.10
N ASP A 277 -0.14 3.76 2.40
CA ASP A 277 -0.87 3.61 3.64
C ASP A 277 -1.68 2.31 3.70
N PHE A 278 -1.71 1.67 4.86
CA PHE A 278 -2.56 0.54 5.19
C PHE A 278 -3.01 0.63 6.65
N GLN A 279 -4.09 -0.08 6.98
CA GLN A 279 -4.48 -0.32 8.36
C GLN A 279 -4.00 -1.70 8.80
N ILE A 280 -3.61 -1.82 10.06
CA ILE A 280 -3.28 -3.10 10.70
C ILE A 280 -3.94 -3.18 12.08
N SER A 281 -4.44 -4.35 12.41
CA SER A 281 -4.97 -4.66 13.75
C SER A 281 -4.54 -6.06 14.17
N ALA A 282 -4.33 -6.21 15.48
CA ALA A 282 -4.14 -7.50 16.13
C ALA A 282 -5.26 -7.69 17.15
N TYR A 283 -5.96 -8.81 17.13
CA TYR A 283 -7.13 -9.02 18.00
C TYR A 283 -7.37 -10.50 18.30
N ASP A 284 -8.03 -10.76 19.44
CA ASP A 284 -8.57 -12.06 19.81
C ASP A 284 -10.07 -12.04 19.51
N PRO A 285 -10.53 -12.65 18.41
CA PRO A 285 -11.92 -12.49 17.96
C PRO A 285 -12.89 -13.03 19.00
N ILE A 286 -13.90 -12.23 19.33
CA ILE A 286 -15.06 -12.68 20.11
C ILE A 286 -16.19 -12.92 19.12
N PRO A 287 -16.61 -14.18 18.89
CA PRO A 287 -17.74 -14.47 18.03
C PRO A 287 -19.02 -13.76 18.52
N PRO A 288 -19.94 -13.41 17.61
CA PRO A 288 -21.19 -12.75 17.97
C PRO A 288 -22.01 -13.61 18.94
N ALA A 289 -22.87 -12.97 19.74
CA ALA A 289 -23.64 -13.67 20.78
C ALA A 289 -24.51 -14.82 20.23
N ASN A 290 -24.94 -14.71 18.98
CA ASN A 290 -25.72 -15.72 18.26
C ASN A 290 -24.88 -16.60 17.32
N ASN A 291 -23.60 -16.75 17.59
CA ASN A 291 -22.71 -17.66 16.85
C ASN A 291 -23.16 -19.13 16.98
N GLU A 292 -23.68 -19.50 18.14
CA GLU A 292 -24.18 -20.85 18.41
C GLU A 292 -25.70 -20.90 18.37
N CYS A 293 -26.27 -22.02 17.91
CA CYS A 293 -27.72 -22.26 17.91
C CYS A 293 -28.36 -21.99 19.28
N SER A 294 -27.68 -22.34 20.37
CA SER A 294 -28.17 -22.11 21.74
C SER A 294 -28.29 -20.63 22.13
N GLY A 295 -27.56 -19.74 21.44
CA GLY A 295 -27.58 -18.29 21.60
C GLY A 295 -28.36 -17.55 20.51
N ALA A 296 -29.15 -18.28 19.70
CA ALA A 296 -29.85 -17.73 18.56
C ALA A 296 -30.74 -16.53 18.89
N THR A 297 -30.62 -15.45 18.11
CA THR A 297 -31.37 -14.21 18.34
C THR A 297 -32.85 -14.38 17.94
N PRO A 298 -33.82 -14.09 18.81
CA PRO A 298 -35.24 -14.22 18.47
C PRO A 298 -35.69 -13.10 17.52
N LEU A 299 -36.34 -13.50 16.44
CA LEU A 299 -37.00 -12.63 15.48
C LEU A 299 -38.47 -12.46 15.86
N THR A 300 -38.98 -11.24 15.66
CA THR A 300 -40.42 -10.95 15.77
C THR A 300 -41.02 -10.92 14.37
N VAL A 301 -42.09 -11.68 14.14
CA VAL A 301 -42.78 -11.69 12.85
C VAL A 301 -43.44 -10.33 12.60
N GLY A 302 -42.94 -9.60 11.61
CA GLY A 302 -43.52 -8.34 11.11
C GLY A 302 -44.67 -8.56 10.13
N GLY A 303 -45.42 -7.49 9.83
CA GLY A 303 -46.42 -7.50 8.76
C GLY A 303 -45.80 -7.42 7.36
N ASP A 304 -44.57 -6.95 7.28
CA ASP A 304 -43.70 -6.89 6.11
C ASP A 304 -42.23 -6.99 6.56
N PHE A 305 -41.29 -6.96 5.60
CA PHE A 305 -39.86 -7.00 5.90
C PHE A 305 -39.45 -5.86 6.84
N ASN A 306 -39.82 -4.62 6.54
CA ASN A 306 -39.34 -3.44 7.28
C ASN A 306 -39.83 -3.43 8.74
N SER A 307 -41.03 -3.92 9.00
CA SER A 307 -41.60 -3.99 10.35
C SER A 307 -41.08 -5.15 11.20
N GLY A 308 -40.49 -6.17 10.58
CA GLY A 308 -39.87 -7.32 11.27
C GLY A 308 -38.34 -7.37 11.19
N ALA A 309 -37.71 -6.47 10.42
CA ALA A 309 -36.27 -6.49 10.19
C ALA A 309 -35.48 -6.08 11.43
N ILE A 310 -34.34 -6.75 11.62
CA ILE A 310 -33.28 -6.37 12.54
C ILE A 310 -31.99 -6.18 11.76
N ILE A 311 -31.06 -5.39 12.31
CA ILE A 311 -29.70 -5.29 11.79
C ILE A 311 -28.83 -6.23 12.60
N SER A 312 -28.09 -7.10 11.91
CA SER A 312 -27.12 -8.03 12.50
C SER A 312 -25.91 -8.11 11.57
N GLY A 313 -24.77 -8.55 12.12
CA GLY A 313 -23.59 -8.94 11.36
C GLY A 313 -23.19 -10.37 11.68
N ASN A 314 -22.27 -10.91 10.90
CA ASN A 314 -21.58 -12.17 11.13
C ASN A 314 -20.06 -11.99 11.24
N ASP A 315 -19.61 -10.77 11.53
CA ASP A 315 -18.20 -10.48 11.79
C ASP A 315 -17.71 -11.38 12.94
N GLU A 316 -16.55 -12.00 12.73
CA GLU A 316 -15.91 -12.94 13.66
C GLU A 316 -16.75 -14.19 14.01
N ALA A 317 -17.85 -14.45 13.29
CA ALA A 317 -18.60 -15.69 13.42
C ALA A 317 -17.79 -16.88 12.91
N THR A 318 -17.92 -18.02 13.59
CA THR A 318 -17.33 -19.28 13.18
C THR A 318 -18.29 -20.06 12.31
N THR A 319 -17.76 -20.92 11.44
CA THR A 319 -18.57 -21.91 10.72
C THR A 319 -18.80 -23.14 11.60
N ASP A 320 -20.05 -23.50 11.85
CA ASP A 320 -20.37 -24.79 12.44
C ASP A 320 -20.45 -25.90 11.38
N ASN A 321 -20.54 -27.16 11.81
CA ASN A 321 -20.53 -28.31 10.91
C ASN A 321 -21.87 -28.55 10.17
N SER A 322 -22.80 -27.59 10.15
CA SER A 322 -24.06 -27.69 9.42
C SER A 322 -24.00 -26.89 8.12
N SER A 323 -23.34 -27.47 7.10
CA SER A 323 -23.35 -26.87 5.76
C SER A 323 -24.77 -26.84 5.19
N PRO A 324 -25.24 -25.67 4.69
CA PRO A 324 -26.53 -25.53 4.01
C PRO A 324 -26.70 -26.52 2.85
N SER A 325 -27.88 -27.13 2.68
CA SER A 325 -28.11 -28.07 1.55
C SER A 325 -28.04 -27.41 0.18
N CYS A 326 -28.25 -26.10 0.11
CA CYS A 326 -28.18 -25.31 -1.12
C CYS A 326 -26.80 -24.70 -1.41
N ASN A 327 -25.89 -24.62 -0.42
CA ASN A 327 -24.52 -24.13 -0.62
C ASN A 327 -23.54 -24.82 0.35
N SER A 328 -22.70 -25.71 -0.18
CA SER A 328 -21.71 -26.46 0.61
C SER A 328 -20.45 -25.68 0.97
N THR A 329 -20.31 -24.45 0.49
CA THR A 329 -19.17 -23.54 0.72
C THR A 329 -19.50 -22.37 1.66
N ALA A 330 -20.73 -22.30 2.16
CA ALA A 330 -21.13 -21.26 3.12
C ALA A 330 -20.31 -21.37 4.42
N ILE A 331 -19.91 -20.21 4.94
CA ILE A 331 -19.08 -20.04 6.14
C ILE A 331 -19.62 -18.92 7.04
N ASN A 332 -19.11 -18.83 8.27
CA ASN A 332 -19.38 -17.75 9.23
C ASN A 332 -20.88 -17.55 9.49
N ASN A 333 -21.55 -18.59 9.98
CA ASN A 333 -22.99 -18.58 10.20
C ASN A 333 -23.37 -17.95 11.54
N VAL A 334 -24.56 -17.35 11.58
CA VAL A 334 -25.18 -16.82 12.80
C VAL A 334 -26.61 -17.33 12.89
N TRP A 335 -27.08 -17.55 14.12
CA TRP A 335 -28.34 -18.21 14.38
C TRP A 335 -29.45 -17.23 14.77
N PHE A 336 -30.65 -17.51 14.27
CA PHE A 336 -31.87 -16.80 14.62
C PHE A 336 -32.99 -17.79 14.94
N THR A 337 -33.94 -17.40 15.79
CA THR A 337 -35.16 -18.18 16.04
C THR A 337 -36.39 -17.38 15.66
N VAL A 338 -37.46 -18.05 15.28
CA VAL A 338 -38.76 -17.42 15.03
C VAL A 338 -39.86 -18.36 15.51
N THR A 339 -40.86 -17.81 16.19
CA THR A 339 -42.07 -18.56 16.52
C THR A 339 -43.02 -18.54 15.32
N VAL A 340 -43.49 -19.72 14.91
CA VAL A 340 -44.43 -19.85 13.80
C VAL A 340 -45.75 -19.14 14.16
N PRO A 341 -46.24 -18.20 13.35
CA PRO A 341 -47.50 -17.51 13.64
C PRO A 341 -48.70 -18.47 13.47
N PRO A 342 -49.88 -18.15 14.03
CA PRO A 342 -51.08 -18.99 13.90
C PRO A 342 -51.51 -19.31 12.46
N SER A 343 -51.07 -18.52 11.48
CA SER A 343 -51.30 -18.78 10.05
C SER A 343 -50.51 -19.98 9.52
N GLY A 344 -49.47 -20.43 10.22
CA GLY A 344 -48.53 -21.45 9.77
C GLY A 344 -47.61 -20.98 8.62
N ASN A 345 -47.63 -19.69 8.28
CA ASN A 345 -46.91 -19.15 7.13
C ASN A 345 -45.82 -18.18 7.60
N LEU A 346 -44.60 -18.38 7.09
CA LEU A 346 -43.44 -17.52 7.36
C LEU A 346 -42.81 -17.11 6.03
N LYS A 347 -42.41 -15.84 5.94
CA LYS A 347 -41.51 -15.34 4.90
C LYS A 347 -40.24 -14.84 5.60
N ILE A 348 -39.09 -15.40 5.24
CA ILE A 348 -37.79 -15.08 5.84
C ILE A 348 -36.91 -14.57 4.72
N GLU A 349 -36.35 -13.38 4.88
CA GLU A 349 -35.64 -12.66 3.82
C GLU A 349 -34.44 -11.95 4.46
N THR A 350 -33.31 -11.87 3.75
CA THR A 350 -32.16 -11.04 4.11
C THR A 350 -32.04 -9.88 3.11
N LYS A 351 -31.47 -8.75 3.54
CA LYS A 351 -31.16 -7.60 2.68
C LYS A 351 -29.88 -6.93 3.12
N ASN A 352 -29.23 -6.27 2.16
CA ASN A 352 -28.07 -5.44 2.40
C ASN A 352 -28.38 -4.27 3.36
N VAL A 353 -27.41 -3.96 4.23
CA VAL A 353 -27.35 -2.69 4.98
C VAL A 353 -26.30 -1.79 4.33
N SER A 354 -26.68 -0.54 4.01
CA SER A 354 -25.79 0.40 3.34
C SER A 354 -24.46 0.56 4.08
N GLY A 355 -23.34 0.37 3.36
CA GLY A 355 -21.99 0.42 3.92
C GLY A 355 -21.46 -0.91 4.45
N SER A 356 -22.26 -1.99 4.44
CA SER A 356 -21.81 -3.33 4.78
C SER A 356 -21.06 -3.99 3.63
N GLU A 357 -19.99 -4.73 3.96
CA GLU A 357 -19.27 -5.61 3.03
C GLU A 357 -20.05 -6.92 2.78
N PHE A 358 -21.03 -7.26 3.63
CA PHE A 358 -21.88 -8.43 3.46
C PHE A 358 -22.86 -8.23 2.29
N ASN A 359 -22.60 -8.93 1.18
CA ASN A 359 -23.26 -8.70 -0.11
C ASN A 359 -23.88 -9.95 -0.76
N ASP A 360 -23.62 -11.12 -0.17
CA ASP A 360 -24.10 -12.43 -0.61
C ASP A 360 -24.48 -13.23 0.65
N SER A 361 -25.66 -13.84 0.66
CA SER A 361 -26.19 -14.53 1.84
C SER A 361 -26.75 -15.90 1.50
N VAL A 362 -26.65 -16.83 2.45
CA VAL A 362 -27.38 -18.09 2.43
C VAL A 362 -28.23 -18.18 3.69
N ILE A 363 -29.51 -18.54 3.56
CA ILE A 363 -30.39 -18.83 4.70
C ILE A 363 -30.78 -20.30 4.66
N THR A 364 -30.66 -20.96 5.81
CA THR A 364 -31.21 -22.29 6.03
C THR A 364 -32.16 -22.26 7.23
N VAL A 365 -33.35 -22.85 7.07
CA VAL A 365 -34.35 -22.94 8.13
C VAL A 365 -34.41 -24.36 8.65
N TYR A 366 -34.29 -24.49 9.97
CA TYR A 366 -34.35 -25.76 10.66
C TYR A 366 -35.57 -25.83 11.59
N SER A 367 -35.98 -27.06 11.93
CA SER A 367 -36.90 -27.36 13.01
C SER A 367 -36.27 -28.31 14.03
N GLY A 368 -36.76 -28.28 15.28
CA GLY A 368 -36.26 -29.12 16.36
C GLY A 368 -35.46 -28.34 17.40
N ALA A 369 -34.67 -29.06 18.21
CA ALA A 369 -33.79 -28.49 19.22
C ALA A 369 -32.34 -28.45 18.73
N CYS A 370 -31.55 -27.48 19.23
CA CYS A 370 -30.11 -27.44 18.95
C CYS A 370 -29.45 -28.79 19.27
N GLY A 371 -28.59 -29.26 18.34
CA GLY A 371 -27.97 -30.59 18.39
C GLY A 371 -28.81 -31.73 17.79
N SER A 372 -30.06 -31.47 17.40
CA SER A 372 -30.94 -32.43 16.70
C SER A 372 -31.88 -31.72 15.72
N LEU A 373 -31.34 -30.71 15.01
CA LEU A 373 -32.09 -29.93 14.03
C LEU A 373 -32.33 -30.74 12.75
N THR A 374 -33.51 -30.55 12.15
CA THR A 374 -33.87 -31.07 10.83
C THR A 374 -34.07 -29.89 9.89
N GLU A 375 -33.32 -29.88 8.79
CA GLU A 375 -33.45 -28.85 7.77
C GLU A 375 -34.83 -28.92 7.10
N LEU A 376 -35.48 -27.77 6.98
CA LEU A 376 -36.78 -27.61 6.33
C LEU A 376 -36.64 -27.02 4.94
N ALA A 377 -35.78 -26.01 4.78
CA ALA A 377 -35.56 -25.30 3.53
C ALA A 377 -34.24 -24.55 3.55
N CYS A 378 -33.71 -24.30 2.36
CA CYS A 378 -32.49 -23.53 2.13
C CYS A 378 -32.71 -22.64 0.91
N ASP A 379 -32.17 -21.43 0.97
CA ASP A 379 -32.12 -20.51 -0.16
C ASP A 379 -30.84 -19.68 -0.11
N GLU A 380 -30.34 -19.33 -1.30
CA GLU A 380 -29.13 -18.53 -1.49
C GLU A 380 -29.52 -17.18 -2.13
N ASP A 381 -30.13 -17.21 -3.33
CA ASP A 381 -30.27 -16.01 -4.18
C ASP A 381 -31.71 -15.64 -4.57
N SER A 382 -32.75 -16.13 -3.90
CA SER A 382 -34.13 -15.83 -4.33
C SER A 382 -34.63 -14.42 -3.96
N GLY A 383 -33.84 -13.65 -3.19
CA GLY A 383 -34.16 -12.31 -2.69
C GLY A 383 -33.65 -11.18 -3.60
N GLN A 384 -33.42 -10.00 -3.01
CA GLN A 384 -32.95 -8.83 -3.76
C GLN A 384 -31.43 -8.86 -3.93
N GLY A 385 -30.95 -9.01 -5.16
CA GLY A 385 -29.51 -9.16 -5.42
C GLY A 385 -29.07 -10.60 -5.17
N TYR A 386 -27.96 -10.79 -4.45
CA TYR A 386 -27.46 -12.11 -4.01
C TYR A 386 -27.92 -12.42 -2.57
N PHE A 387 -29.14 -12.02 -2.23
CA PHE A 387 -29.68 -12.23 -0.89
C PHE A 387 -30.76 -13.30 -0.91
N SER A 388 -30.97 -13.97 0.22
CA SER A 388 -31.88 -15.11 0.29
C SER A 388 -33.30 -14.71 0.62
N LEU A 389 -34.24 -15.51 0.13
CA LEU A 389 -35.66 -15.40 0.40
C LEU A 389 -36.33 -16.77 0.46
N LEU A 390 -36.89 -17.10 1.64
CA LEU A 390 -37.66 -18.32 1.88
C LEU A 390 -39.13 -18.01 2.18
N SER A 391 -40.00 -18.87 1.65
CA SER A 391 -41.43 -18.88 1.97
C SER A 391 -41.82 -20.28 2.47
N LEU A 392 -42.22 -20.34 3.74
CA LEU A 392 -42.69 -21.57 4.39
C LEU A 392 -44.20 -21.49 4.60
N THR A 393 -44.90 -22.58 4.31
CA THR A 393 -46.35 -22.69 4.52
C THR A 393 -46.68 -23.93 5.32
N GLY A 394 -47.82 -23.92 6.00
CA GLY A 394 -48.33 -25.07 6.76
C GLY A 394 -47.44 -25.51 7.94
N GLN A 395 -46.61 -24.61 8.46
CA GLN A 395 -45.81 -24.86 9.66
C GLN A 395 -46.72 -24.92 10.89
N THR A 396 -46.34 -25.72 11.89
CA THR A 396 -47.13 -25.84 13.14
C THR A 396 -46.80 -24.67 14.07
N PRO A 397 -47.80 -23.90 14.55
CA PRO A 397 -47.61 -22.78 15.49
C PRO A 397 -46.97 -23.17 16.83
#